data_AF-A0A800KJJ1-F1
#
_entry.id   AF-A0A800KJJ1-F1
#
_cell.length_a   1.000
_cell.length_b   1.000
_cell.length_c   1.000
_cell.angle_alpha   90.00
_cell.angle_beta   90.00
_cell.angle_gamma   90.00
#
_symmetry.space_group_name_H-M   'P 1'
#
loop_
_entity.id
_entity.type
_entity.pdbx_description
1 polymer ?
#
loop_
_entity_poly.entity_id
_entity_poly.type
_entity_poly.pdbx_seq_one_letter_code
_entity_poly.pdbx_strand_id
1 'polypeptide(L)'
;PEIEEINRRRALAREMGGPDRVAQQHSLGKLTVRERIEELVDSGSFLERGILGGVGTYDEEENLVDFVPKSTVFGIAKIDERPVSVTGQDFTARPGSGSTGASGTTVTGGPRTISAEHISHEMKIPFIRLIDGFGADIRAVGQKNRTYIPNGNWKLEHELLSEVPIVAAALGAVAGLPAAWVPASHFSVMIKGKTQVFAAGPPVVKRAIGLDIPKEDLGGFRQHSRTSGVVNNEAEDEVDALQQIRRFLSYLPTNVWELPPFGDESDPRDRKAQELRSIIPRDRNRGYNPRELISFVMDRNSTFELSRYYGGSQITMFARLNGRPVGIIANDPMVHGGAQDASAARKIEKFVDTCDTFHLPIINFSDQPGFMIGPAAEAAGTLRAGVRTAVAIGQATVPWATVIVRRVYGVAGGA
;
A
#
# COMPACT_ATOMS: atom_id res chain seq x y z
N PRO A 1 -19.92 -35.69 -18.22
CA PRO A 1 -21.02 -34.84 -17.71
C PRO A 1 -20.60 -33.90 -16.57
N GLU A 2 -20.17 -34.42 -15.42
CA GLU A 2 -19.92 -33.63 -14.21
C GLU A 2 -18.68 -32.73 -14.34
N ILE A 3 -17.60 -33.26 -14.91
CA ILE A 3 -16.36 -32.52 -15.18
C ILE A 3 -16.62 -31.38 -16.18
N GLU A 4 -17.43 -31.66 -17.21
CA GLU A 4 -17.81 -30.68 -18.23
C GLU A 4 -18.64 -29.56 -17.63
N GLU A 5 -19.60 -29.87 -16.75
CA GLU A 5 -20.40 -28.87 -16.05
C GLU A 5 -19.56 -28.01 -15.09
N ILE A 6 -18.60 -28.61 -14.37
CA ILE A 6 -17.64 -27.86 -13.55
C ILE A 6 -16.82 -26.89 -14.42
N ASN A 7 -16.34 -27.34 -15.58
CA ASN A 7 -15.58 -26.51 -16.50
C ASN A 7 -16.43 -25.40 -17.12
N ARG A 8 -17.70 -25.69 -17.45
CA ARG A 8 -18.67 -24.68 -17.91
C ARG A 8 -18.87 -23.59 -16.86
N ARG A 9 -19.12 -23.96 -15.59
CA ARG A 9 -19.28 -22.98 -14.50
C ARG A 9 -18.02 -22.17 -14.22
N ARG A 10 -16.83 -22.78 -14.36
CA ARG A 10 -15.55 -22.05 -14.28
C ARG A 10 -15.41 -21.04 -15.43
N ALA A 11 -15.83 -21.38 -16.64
CA ALA A 11 -15.84 -20.44 -17.77
C ALA A 11 -16.78 -19.27 -17.49
N LEU A 12 -18.02 -19.54 -17.07
CA LEU A 12 -18.99 -18.50 -16.67
C LEU A 12 -18.45 -17.58 -15.57
N ALA A 13 -17.79 -18.13 -14.54
CA ALA A 13 -17.19 -17.34 -13.48
C ALA A 13 -16.03 -16.42 -13.95
N ARG A 14 -15.34 -16.79 -15.05
CA ARG A 14 -14.28 -15.99 -15.66
C ARG A 14 -14.80 -14.88 -16.57
N GLU A 15 -16.05 -14.96 -17.01
CA GLU A 15 -16.73 -13.87 -17.73
C GLU A 15 -17.02 -12.66 -16.83
N MET A 16 -16.89 -12.81 -15.50
CA MET A 16 -16.99 -11.72 -14.53
C MET A 16 -18.36 -11.01 -14.63
N GLY A 17 -18.39 -9.71 -14.93
CA GLY A 17 -19.61 -8.95 -15.18
C GLY A 17 -20.20 -9.09 -16.58
N GLY A 18 -19.66 -9.98 -17.41
CA GLY A 18 -19.99 -10.13 -18.81
C GLY A 18 -19.16 -9.23 -19.74
N PRO A 19 -19.15 -9.54 -21.06
CA PRO A 19 -18.26 -8.91 -22.03
C PRO A 19 -18.44 -7.39 -22.13
N ASP A 20 -19.68 -6.89 -22.05
CA ASP A 20 -19.95 -5.46 -22.16
C ASP A 20 -19.34 -4.65 -21.00
N ARG A 21 -19.40 -5.18 -19.78
CA ARG A 21 -18.83 -4.52 -18.60
C ARG A 21 -17.32 -4.61 -18.57
N VAL A 22 -16.75 -5.71 -19.07
CA VAL A 22 -15.30 -5.84 -19.28
C VAL A 22 -14.82 -4.84 -20.31
N ALA A 23 -15.51 -4.72 -21.46
CA ALA A 23 -15.20 -3.71 -22.46
C ALA A 23 -15.33 -2.28 -21.91
N GLN A 24 -16.33 -2.03 -21.05
CA GLN A 24 -16.46 -0.75 -20.36
C GLN A 24 -15.26 -0.48 -19.44
N GLN A 25 -14.85 -1.45 -18.62
CA GLN A 25 -13.66 -1.33 -17.75
C GLN A 25 -12.40 -1.01 -18.58
N HIS A 26 -12.19 -1.74 -19.68
CA HIS A 26 -11.06 -1.51 -20.59
C HIS A 26 -11.11 -0.15 -21.28
N SER A 27 -12.31 0.35 -21.65
CA SER A 27 -12.44 1.69 -22.24
C SER A 27 -12.07 2.83 -21.28
N LEU A 28 -12.06 2.56 -19.97
CA LEU A 28 -11.53 3.49 -18.95
C LEU A 28 -10.00 3.37 -18.77
N GLY A 29 -9.34 2.52 -19.57
CA GLY A 29 -7.91 2.23 -19.46
C GLY A 29 -7.55 1.58 -18.12
N LYS A 30 -8.42 0.67 -17.65
CA LYS A 30 -8.26 -0.11 -16.42
C LYS A 30 -8.24 -1.60 -16.76
N LEU A 31 -7.44 -2.37 -16.05
CA LEU A 31 -7.46 -3.82 -16.16
C LEU A 31 -8.63 -4.38 -15.34
N THR A 32 -9.06 -5.60 -15.69
CA THR A 32 -9.94 -6.41 -14.86
C THR A 32 -9.18 -6.99 -13.67
N VAL A 33 -9.88 -7.44 -12.64
CA VAL A 33 -9.24 -8.04 -11.45
C VAL A 33 -8.33 -9.22 -11.80
N ARG A 34 -8.73 -10.04 -12.78
CA ARG A 34 -8.00 -11.24 -13.18
C ARG A 34 -6.74 -10.89 -13.96
N GLU A 35 -6.83 -9.92 -14.87
CA GLU A 35 -5.66 -9.37 -15.58
C GLU A 35 -4.66 -8.74 -14.61
N ARG A 36 -5.13 -8.00 -13.59
CA ARG A 36 -4.24 -7.45 -12.54
C ARG A 36 -3.51 -8.53 -11.76
N ILE A 37 -4.19 -9.62 -11.42
CA ILE A 37 -3.57 -10.74 -10.70
C ILE A 37 -2.55 -11.43 -11.59
N GLU A 38 -2.89 -11.71 -12.86
CA GLU A 38 -1.97 -12.36 -13.81
C GLU A 38 -0.72 -11.53 -14.07
N GLU A 39 -0.85 -10.21 -14.23
CA GLU A 39 0.27 -9.28 -14.41
C GLU A 39 1.15 -9.17 -13.16
N LEU A 40 0.55 -9.31 -11.97
CA LEU A 40 1.25 -9.16 -10.70
C LEU A 40 2.09 -10.38 -10.33
N VAL A 41 1.60 -11.58 -10.61
CA VAL A 41 2.13 -12.84 -10.05
C VAL A 41 2.97 -13.59 -11.08
N ASP A 42 3.74 -14.58 -10.64
CA ASP A 42 4.51 -15.42 -11.55
C ASP A 42 3.55 -16.22 -12.44
N SER A 43 3.85 -16.30 -13.74
CA SER A 43 2.99 -16.88 -14.77
C SER A 43 2.43 -18.25 -14.36
N GLY A 44 1.10 -18.39 -14.37
CA GLY A 44 0.43 -19.65 -14.04
C GLY A 44 0.50 -20.08 -12.56
N SER A 45 0.99 -19.23 -11.65
CA SER A 45 1.10 -19.55 -10.22
C SER A 45 -0.19 -19.33 -9.42
N PHE A 46 -1.16 -18.59 -9.96
CA PHE A 46 -2.37 -18.23 -9.22
C PHE A 46 -3.33 -19.41 -9.03
N LEU A 47 -3.48 -19.82 -7.78
CA LEU A 47 -4.44 -20.81 -7.31
C LEU A 47 -5.67 -20.11 -6.72
N GLU A 48 -6.61 -19.76 -7.59
CA GLU A 48 -7.86 -19.14 -7.19
C GLU A 48 -8.70 -20.06 -6.29
N ARG A 49 -9.22 -19.50 -5.20
CA ARG A 49 -10.13 -20.20 -4.29
C ARG A 49 -11.57 -19.75 -4.46
N GLY A 50 -12.47 -20.73 -4.45
CA GLY A 50 -13.91 -20.50 -4.48
C GLY A 50 -14.42 -19.93 -5.81
N ILE A 51 -13.77 -20.20 -6.96
CA ILE A 51 -14.18 -19.71 -8.28
C ILE A 51 -15.67 -19.97 -8.61
N LEU A 52 -16.25 -21.06 -8.09
CA LEU A 52 -17.64 -21.44 -8.31
C LEU A 52 -18.64 -20.70 -7.40
N GLY A 53 -18.19 -19.78 -6.55
CA GLY A 53 -19.08 -19.02 -5.70
C GLY A 53 -19.76 -17.89 -6.46
N GLY A 54 -21.08 -17.83 -6.37
CA GLY A 54 -21.89 -16.83 -7.05
C GLY A 54 -23.37 -16.99 -6.71
N VAL A 55 -24.22 -16.42 -7.54
CA VAL A 55 -25.67 -16.62 -7.53
C VAL A 55 -26.04 -17.17 -8.91
N GLY A 56 -26.56 -18.39 -8.94
CA GLY A 56 -27.08 -18.99 -10.17
C GLY A 56 -28.58 -18.76 -10.29
N THR A 57 -29.05 -18.55 -11.51
CA THR A 57 -30.46 -18.58 -11.89
C THR A 57 -30.72 -19.90 -12.58
N TYR A 58 -31.80 -20.58 -12.18
CA TYR A 58 -32.18 -21.89 -12.72
C TYR A 58 -33.57 -21.81 -13.33
N ASP A 59 -33.81 -22.60 -14.39
CA ASP A 59 -35.14 -22.79 -14.96
C ASP A 59 -35.98 -23.80 -14.15
N GLU A 60 -37.20 -24.08 -14.62
CA GLU A 60 -38.13 -25.03 -13.97
C GLU A 60 -37.63 -26.48 -13.98
N GLU A 61 -36.69 -26.81 -14.86
CA GLU A 61 -36.05 -28.13 -14.98
C GLU A 61 -34.74 -28.22 -14.18
N GLU A 62 -34.46 -27.22 -13.32
CA GLU A 62 -33.23 -27.08 -12.53
C GLU A 62 -31.94 -26.93 -13.35
N ASN A 63 -32.02 -26.49 -14.62
CA ASN A 63 -30.84 -26.18 -15.41
C ASN A 63 -30.34 -24.75 -15.11
N LEU A 64 -29.02 -24.59 -14.94
CA LEU A 64 -28.39 -23.28 -14.72
C LEU A 64 -28.43 -22.45 -16.02
N VAL A 65 -29.25 -21.40 -16.02
CA VAL A 65 -29.46 -20.48 -17.15
C VAL A 65 -28.60 -19.22 -17.09
N ASP A 66 -28.28 -18.73 -15.88
CA ASP A 66 -27.45 -17.53 -15.68
C ASP A 66 -26.63 -17.68 -14.39
N PHE A 67 -25.47 -17.02 -14.32
CA PHE A 67 -24.59 -17.08 -13.17
C PHE A 67 -23.89 -15.73 -12.93
N VAL A 68 -24.14 -15.14 -11.77
CA VAL A 68 -23.44 -13.94 -11.33
C VAL A 68 -22.33 -14.34 -10.36
N PRO A 69 -21.04 -14.23 -10.75
CA PRO A 69 -19.93 -14.52 -9.86
C PRO A 69 -19.87 -13.52 -8.68
N LYS A 70 -19.15 -13.89 -7.63
CA LYS A 70 -18.82 -12.94 -6.55
C LYS A 70 -17.87 -11.86 -7.07
N SER A 71 -18.05 -10.63 -6.59
CA SER A 71 -17.23 -9.45 -6.92
C SER A 71 -15.85 -9.43 -6.25
N THR A 72 -15.37 -10.57 -5.74
CA THR A 72 -14.07 -10.66 -5.06
C THR A 72 -13.39 -11.97 -5.45
N VAL A 73 -12.23 -11.82 -6.09
CA VAL A 73 -11.32 -12.91 -6.48
C VAL A 73 -10.23 -12.99 -5.43
N PHE A 74 -9.90 -14.19 -4.96
CA PHE A 74 -8.82 -14.39 -4.00
C PHE A 74 -8.19 -15.75 -4.15
N GLY A 75 -6.95 -15.88 -3.68
CA GLY A 75 -6.20 -17.13 -3.77
C GLY A 75 -4.77 -16.97 -3.29
N ILE A 76 -3.98 -17.99 -3.56
CA ILE A 76 -2.53 -18.01 -3.30
C ILE A 76 -1.84 -17.93 -4.65
N ALA A 77 -0.75 -17.17 -4.75
CA ALA A 77 0.09 -17.11 -5.93
C ALA A 77 1.57 -17.13 -5.53
N LYS A 78 2.46 -16.95 -6.51
CA LYS A 78 3.87 -16.69 -6.27
C LYS A 78 4.29 -15.34 -6.84
N ILE A 79 5.23 -14.67 -6.19
CA ILE A 79 5.99 -13.54 -6.73
C ILE A 79 7.46 -13.83 -6.48
N ASP A 80 8.26 -13.91 -7.54
CA ASP A 80 9.67 -14.29 -7.49
C ASP A 80 9.85 -15.63 -6.73
N GLU A 81 9.02 -16.61 -7.06
CA GLU A 81 8.91 -17.95 -6.45
C GLU A 81 8.44 -17.99 -4.99
N ARG A 82 8.18 -16.84 -4.37
CA ARG A 82 7.73 -16.73 -2.97
C ARG A 82 6.21 -16.71 -2.87
N PRO A 83 5.59 -17.47 -1.96
CA PRO A 83 4.13 -17.54 -1.86
C PRO A 83 3.56 -16.21 -1.36
N VAL A 84 2.42 -15.81 -1.93
CA VAL A 84 1.66 -14.63 -1.51
C VAL A 84 0.16 -14.94 -1.50
N SER A 85 -0.57 -14.34 -0.55
CA SER A 85 -2.03 -14.29 -0.57
C SER A 85 -2.47 -13.05 -1.33
N VAL A 86 -3.40 -13.19 -2.27
CA VAL A 86 -3.90 -12.08 -3.08
C VAL A 86 -5.42 -12.02 -2.98
N THR A 87 -5.94 -10.81 -2.82
CA THR A 87 -7.37 -10.50 -2.97
C THR A 87 -7.55 -9.35 -3.94
N GLY A 88 -8.60 -9.41 -4.76
CA GLY A 88 -8.93 -8.37 -5.71
C GLY A 88 -10.44 -8.18 -5.85
N GLN A 89 -10.86 -6.93 -6.00
CA GLN A 89 -12.25 -6.57 -6.24
C GLN A 89 -12.54 -6.47 -7.73
N ASP A 90 -13.60 -7.15 -8.15
CA ASP A 90 -14.11 -7.09 -9.51
C ASP A 90 -15.23 -6.04 -9.62
N PHE A 91 -14.89 -4.90 -10.22
CA PHE A 91 -15.84 -3.82 -10.46
C PHE A 91 -16.92 -4.19 -11.50
N THR A 92 -16.66 -5.17 -12.37
CA THR A 92 -17.57 -5.55 -13.46
C THR A 92 -18.71 -6.46 -12.99
N ALA A 93 -18.44 -7.44 -12.11
CA ALA A 93 -19.44 -8.39 -11.63
C ALA A 93 -20.61 -7.69 -10.92
N ARG A 94 -20.32 -6.71 -10.05
CA ARG A 94 -21.28 -5.76 -9.47
C ARG A 94 -20.54 -4.49 -9.06
N PRO A 95 -20.84 -3.32 -9.65
CA PRO A 95 -20.23 -2.06 -9.24
C PRO A 95 -20.48 -1.82 -7.74
N GLY A 96 -19.42 -1.86 -6.92
CA GLY A 96 -19.48 -1.38 -5.54
C GLY A 96 -20.32 -2.19 -4.54
N SER A 97 -20.60 -3.47 -4.78
CA SER A 97 -21.06 -4.35 -3.69
C SER A 97 -19.85 -5.12 -3.17
N GLY A 98 -19.19 -4.57 -2.14
CA GLY A 98 -18.51 -5.43 -1.18
C GLY A 98 -19.52 -6.49 -0.79
N SER A 99 -19.19 -7.77 -0.99
CA SER A 99 -20.15 -8.86 -0.88
C SER A 99 -20.74 -8.91 0.52
N THR A 100 -21.82 -8.17 0.77
CA THR A 100 -22.76 -8.44 1.84
C THR A 100 -23.53 -9.67 1.41
N GLY A 101 -22.86 -10.83 1.55
CA GLY A 101 -23.60 -12.01 1.99
C GLY A 101 -24.43 -11.62 3.21
N ALA A 102 -25.57 -12.26 3.38
CA ALA A 102 -26.57 -11.96 4.39
C ALA A 102 -26.05 -11.90 5.86
N SER A 103 -24.79 -12.23 6.12
CA SER A 103 -24.07 -12.08 7.38
C SER A 103 -23.24 -10.77 7.41
N GLY A 104 -23.90 -9.65 7.65
CA GLY A 104 -23.26 -8.35 7.91
C GLY A 104 -22.72 -8.25 9.34
N THR A 105 -21.57 -8.87 9.62
CA THR A 105 -21.02 -8.90 10.98
C THR A 105 -19.50 -8.79 11.07
N THR A 106 -18.79 -8.20 10.11
CA THR A 106 -17.33 -8.03 10.26
C THR A 106 -16.79 -6.74 9.65
N VAL A 107 -15.84 -6.13 10.36
CA VAL A 107 -14.95 -5.05 9.89
C VAL A 107 -13.87 -5.58 8.95
N THR A 108 -13.62 -6.88 8.97
CA THR A 108 -12.95 -7.61 7.90
C THR A 108 -13.97 -7.81 6.76
N GLY A 109 -13.54 -7.79 5.50
CA GLY A 109 -14.43 -7.65 4.33
C GLY A 109 -15.51 -8.73 4.17
N GLY A 110 -16.05 -8.88 2.96
CA GLY A 110 -16.91 -10.05 2.71
C GLY A 110 -16.20 -11.36 3.07
N PRO A 111 -16.92 -12.50 3.25
CA PRO A 111 -16.33 -13.78 3.68
C PRO A 111 -15.06 -14.22 2.92
N ARG A 112 -14.85 -13.71 1.70
CA ARG A 112 -13.68 -13.95 0.85
C ARG A 112 -12.46 -13.09 1.15
N THR A 113 -12.63 -11.80 1.44
CA THR A 113 -11.53 -10.96 1.93
C THR A 113 -11.02 -11.53 3.25
N ILE A 114 -11.95 -11.92 4.12
CA ILE A 114 -11.67 -12.63 5.37
C ILE A 114 -10.88 -13.91 5.08
N SER A 115 -11.30 -14.69 4.08
CA SER A 115 -10.60 -15.93 3.73
C SER A 115 -9.16 -15.66 3.28
N ALA A 116 -8.88 -14.59 2.53
CA ALA A 116 -7.53 -14.24 2.09
C ALA A 116 -6.63 -13.78 3.26
N GLU A 117 -7.19 -13.02 4.20
CA GLU A 117 -6.54 -12.60 5.45
C GLU A 117 -6.20 -13.81 6.32
N HIS A 118 -7.13 -14.74 6.50
CA HIS A 118 -6.88 -15.97 7.27
C HIS A 118 -5.83 -16.85 6.59
N ILE A 119 -5.87 -17.00 5.27
CA ILE A 119 -4.83 -17.73 4.52
C ILE A 119 -3.46 -17.11 4.78
N SER A 120 -3.35 -15.78 4.68
CA SER A 120 -2.10 -15.07 4.93
C SER A 120 -1.61 -15.26 6.38
N HIS A 121 -2.51 -15.12 7.35
CA HIS A 121 -2.20 -15.26 8.77
C HIS A 121 -1.89 -16.71 9.19
N GLU A 122 -2.53 -17.71 8.61
CA GLU A 122 -2.27 -19.12 8.93
C GLU A 122 -1.00 -19.64 8.25
N MET A 123 -0.77 -19.23 7.00
CA MET A 123 0.40 -19.67 6.22
C MET A 123 1.63 -18.80 6.42
N LYS A 124 1.51 -17.66 7.12
CA LYS A 124 2.57 -16.66 7.33
C LYS A 124 3.19 -16.19 6.00
N ILE A 125 2.32 -15.82 5.06
CA ILE A 125 2.72 -15.33 3.72
C ILE A 125 2.25 -13.88 3.51
N PRO A 126 2.96 -13.05 2.73
CA PRO A 126 2.57 -11.67 2.42
C PRO A 126 1.14 -11.58 1.87
N PHE A 127 0.48 -10.46 2.15
CA PHE A 127 -0.89 -10.20 1.71
C PHE A 127 -0.99 -8.99 0.79
N ILE A 128 -1.62 -9.18 -0.38
CA ILE A 128 -1.81 -8.13 -1.37
C ILE A 128 -3.30 -7.87 -1.58
N ARG A 129 -3.71 -6.61 -1.42
CA ARG A 129 -5.08 -6.14 -1.65
C ARG A 129 -5.15 -5.27 -2.91
N LEU A 130 -5.88 -5.74 -3.92
CA LEU A 130 -6.22 -4.98 -5.12
C LEU A 130 -7.62 -4.41 -4.97
N ILE A 131 -7.72 -3.13 -4.60
CA ILE A 131 -8.95 -2.51 -4.11
C ILE A 131 -9.54 -1.63 -5.20
N ASP A 132 -10.76 -1.95 -5.64
CA ASP A 132 -11.48 -1.26 -6.71
C ASP A 132 -12.98 -1.30 -6.43
N GLY A 133 -13.38 -0.63 -5.35
CA GLY A 133 -14.77 -0.70 -4.89
C GLY A 133 -15.08 0.09 -3.63
N PHE A 134 -16.38 0.25 -3.41
CA PHE A 134 -16.96 0.93 -2.27
C PHE A 134 -17.48 -0.07 -1.24
N GLY A 135 -17.63 0.38 0.01
CA GLY A 135 -18.19 -0.39 1.11
C GLY A 135 -19.68 -0.78 0.93
N ALA A 136 -20.37 -1.02 2.05
CA ALA A 136 -21.72 -1.60 2.04
C ALA A 136 -22.72 -0.89 1.10
N ASP A 137 -23.49 -1.68 0.36
CA ASP A 137 -24.58 -1.19 -0.47
C ASP A 137 -25.70 -0.61 0.42
N ILE A 138 -25.83 0.72 0.40
CA ILE A 138 -26.83 1.46 1.18
C ILE A 138 -28.26 1.01 0.82
N ARG A 139 -28.51 0.54 -0.41
CA ARG A 139 -29.84 0.04 -0.83
C ARG A 139 -30.20 -1.26 -0.10
N ALA A 140 -29.23 -2.16 0.05
CA ALA A 140 -29.41 -3.41 0.79
C ALA A 140 -29.56 -3.18 2.30
N VAL A 141 -28.96 -2.12 2.85
CA VAL A 141 -29.15 -1.70 4.24
C VAL A 141 -30.52 -1.06 4.45
N GLY A 142 -30.99 -0.25 3.51
CA GLY A 142 -32.31 0.40 3.58
C GLY A 142 -33.50 -0.57 3.57
N GLN A 143 -33.31 -1.80 3.08
CA GLN A 143 -34.32 -2.86 3.14
C GLN A 143 -34.42 -3.54 4.51
N LYS A 144 -33.50 -3.26 5.44
CA LYS A 144 -33.52 -3.80 6.80
C LYS A 144 -34.11 -2.75 7.75
N ASN A 145 -35.13 -3.12 8.54
CA ASN A 145 -35.70 -2.28 9.61
C ASN A 145 -34.76 -2.09 10.82
N ARG A 146 -33.49 -2.48 10.70
CA ARG A 146 -32.48 -2.38 11.75
C ARG A 146 -31.09 -2.16 11.15
N THR A 147 -30.32 -1.32 11.80
CA THR A 147 -28.87 -1.22 11.55
C THR A 147 -28.14 -2.26 12.40
N TYR A 148 -27.13 -2.91 11.84
CA TYR A 148 -26.27 -3.81 12.62
C TYR A 148 -25.33 -2.99 13.52
N ILE A 149 -24.97 -3.53 14.68
CA ILE A 149 -23.91 -2.94 15.51
C ILE A 149 -22.57 -3.34 14.88
N PRO A 150 -21.71 -2.39 14.46
CA PRO A 150 -20.38 -2.73 13.97
C PRO A 150 -19.59 -3.45 15.07
N ASN A 151 -19.08 -4.65 14.78
CA ASN A 151 -18.39 -5.45 15.79
C ASN A 151 -16.91 -5.06 15.99
N GLY A 152 -16.42 -4.03 15.29
CA GLY A 152 -15.12 -3.39 15.57
C GLY A 152 -13.89 -4.31 15.51
N ASN A 153 -14.00 -5.52 14.97
CA ASN A 153 -12.96 -6.53 15.13
C ASN A 153 -11.77 -6.30 14.19
N TRP A 154 -10.78 -5.56 14.67
CA TRP A 154 -9.48 -5.31 14.01
C TRP A 154 -8.38 -6.28 14.45
N LYS A 155 -8.72 -7.33 15.22
CA LYS A 155 -7.72 -8.23 15.80
C LYS A 155 -6.82 -8.87 14.74
N LEU A 156 -7.44 -9.45 13.71
CA LEU A 156 -6.70 -10.11 12.63
C LEU A 156 -5.83 -9.13 11.83
N GLU A 157 -6.30 -7.90 11.62
CA GLU A 157 -5.51 -6.86 10.95
C GLU A 157 -4.28 -6.47 11.76
N HIS A 158 -4.41 -6.34 13.07
CA HIS A 158 -3.28 -6.09 13.97
C HIS A 158 -2.27 -7.25 13.95
N GLU A 159 -2.75 -8.49 14.02
CA GLU A 159 -1.91 -9.69 13.95
C GLU A 159 -1.16 -9.74 12.60
N LEU A 160 -1.85 -9.56 11.48
CA LEU A 160 -1.24 -9.53 10.15
C LEU A 160 -0.18 -8.44 10.01
N LEU A 161 -0.48 -7.21 10.43
CA LEU A 161 0.48 -6.09 10.35
C LEU A 161 1.74 -6.35 11.18
N SER A 162 1.62 -7.14 12.25
CA SER A 162 2.76 -7.46 13.13
C SER A 162 3.56 -8.68 12.65
N GLU A 163 3.10 -9.41 11.63
CA GLU A 163 3.65 -10.73 11.29
C GLU A 163 4.03 -10.91 9.80
N VAL A 164 3.33 -10.26 8.87
CA VAL A 164 3.54 -10.45 7.43
C VAL A 164 3.52 -9.11 6.66
N PRO A 165 4.27 -8.98 5.55
CA PRO A 165 4.15 -7.81 4.70
C PRO A 165 2.75 -7.67 4.11
N ILE A 166 2.16 -6.48 4.18
CA ILE A 166 0.85 -6.19 3.63
C ILE A 166 0.95 -5.02 2.65
N VAL A 167 0.39 -5.19 1.47
CA VAL A 167 0.36 -4.19 0.41
C VAL A 167 -1.08 -3.91 -0.02
N ALA A 168 -1.40 -2.63 -0.22
CA ALA A 168 -2.70 -2.20 -0.72
C ALA A 168 -2.58 -1.32 -1.97
N ALA A 169 -3.16 -1.76 -3.08
CA ALA A 169 -3.29 -0.96 -4.29
C ALA A 169 -4.72 -0.42 -4.41
N ALA A 170 -4.86 0.91 -4.38
CA ALA A 170 -6.12 1.56 -4.75
C ALA A 170 -6.15 1.70 -6.28
N LEU A 171 -7.07 0.98 -6.93
CA LEU A 171 -7.17 0.83 -8.39
C LEU A 171 -8.51 1.33 -8.94
N GLY A 172 -9.22 2.12 -8.15
CA GLY A 172 -10.40 2.85 -8.59
C GLY A 172 -10.85 3.86 -7.55
N ALA A 173 -12.16 4.10 -7.49
CA ALA A 173 -12.75 4.92 -6.45
C ALA A 173 -13.10 4.01 -5.25
N VAL A 174 -12.47 4.30 -4.12
CA VAL A 174 -12.48 3.46 -2.92
C VAL A 174 -13.09 4.24 -1.76
N ALA A 175 -14.14 3.71 -1.13
CA ALA A 175 -14.79 4.38 0.00
C ALA A 175 -15.31 3.46 1.09
N GLY A 176 -15.46 4.02 2.28
CA GLY A 176 -15.95 3.31 3.45
C GLY A 176 -14.90 2.30 3.91
N LEU A 177 -15.34 1.08 4.26
CA LEU A 177 -14.44 0.06 4.80
C LEU A 177 -13.25 -0.29 3.87
N PRO A 178 -13.43 -0.50 2.55
CA PRO A 178 -12.31 -0.67 1.63
C PRO A 178 -11.27 0.45 1.65
N ALA A 179 -11.68 1.70 1.94
CA ALA A 179 -10.75 2.82 2.03
C ALA A 179 -9.87 2.74 3.29
N ALA A 180 -10.33 2.07 4.35
CA ALA A 180 -9.55 1.83 5.56
C ALA A 180 -8.49 0.73 5.38
N TRP A 181 -8.67 -0.20 4.44
CA TRP A 181 -7.66 -1.21 4.12
C TRP A 181 -6.43 -0.63 3.40
N VAL A 182 -6.58 0.53 2.75
CA VAL A 182 -5.46 1.22 2.09
C VAL A 182 -4.39 1.64 3.13
N PRO A 183 -4.72 2.41 4.19
CA PRO A 183 -3.74 2.74 5.23
C PRO A 183 -3.45 1.58 6.20
N ALA A 184 -4.29 0.53 6.27
CA ALA A 184 -4.00 -0.70 7.01
C ALA A 184 -3.02 -1.63 6.24
N SER A 185 -1.91 -1.06 5.80
CA SER A 185 -0.85 -1.74 5.03
C SER A 185 0.52 -1.12 5.29
N HIS A 186 1.57 -1.92 5.11
CA HIS A 186 2.96 -1.43 5.18
C HIS A 186 3.28 -0.54 3.97
N PHE A 187 2.73 -0.89 2.80
CA PHE A 187 2.85 -0.11 1.58
C PHE A 187 1.53 0.03 0.86
N SER A 188 1.24 1.26 0.43
CA SER A 188 0.09 1.54 -0.43
C SER A 188 0.47 2.35 -1.66
N VAL A 189 -0.19 2.03 -2.77
CA VAL A 189 -0.01 2.70 -4.06
C VAL A 189 -1.37 3.04 -4.68
N MET A 190 -1.43 4.17 -5.38
CA MET A 190 -2.63 4.60 -6.10
C MET A 190 -2.27 5.16 -7.48
N ILE A 191 -3.18 5.09 -8.44
CA ILE A 191 -2.95 5.58 -9.82
C ILE A 191 -3.31 7.06 -9.95
N LYS A 192 -2.37 7.87 -10.45
CA LYS A 192 -2.55 9.31 -10.65
C LYS A 192 -3.75 9.60 -11.54
N GLY A 193 -4.65 10.47 -11.08
CA GLY A 193 -5.82 10.94 -11.83
C GLY A 193 -6.89 9.89 -12.13
N LYS A 194 -6.69 8.62 -11.74
CA LYS A 194 -7.65 7.53 -11.98
C LYS A 194 -8.27 6.97 -10.71
N THR A 195 -7.67 7.24 -9.55
CA THR A 195 -8.02 6.58 -8.29
C THR A 195 -8.27 7.60 -7.19
N GLN A 196 -9.23 7.28 -6.33
CA GLN A 196 -9.57 8.12 -5.19
C GLN A 196 -9.82 7.24 -3.97
N VAL A 197 -9.38 7.70 -2.81
CA VAL A 197 -9.64 7.05 -1.52
C VAL A 197 -10.41 8.06 -0.66
N PHE A 198 -11.45 7.66 0.04
CA PHE A 198 -12.11 8.56 0.98
C PHE A 198 -12.93 7.81 2.02
N ALA A 199 -12.98 8.33 3.25
CA ALA A 199 -13.86 7.76 4.28
C ALA A 199 -15.34 7.80 3.83
N ALA A 200 -15.75 8.90 3.21
CA ALA A 200 -17.07 9.08 2.62
C ALA A 200 -16.98 9.90 1.32
N GLY A 201 -17.75 9.52 0.31
CA GLY A 201 -17.68 10.16 -1.01
C GLY A 201 -18.34 11.53 -1.09
N PRO A 202 -18.15 12.28 -2.19
CA PRO A 202 -18.70 13.62 -2.36
C PRO A 202 -20.21 13.77 -2.09
N PRO A 203 -21.09 12.82 -2.48
CA PRO A 203 -22.50 12.93 -2.14
C PRO A 203 -22.78 12.98 -0.63
N VAL A 204 -21.99 12.27 0.17
CA VAL A 204 -22.11 12.27 1.64
C VAL A 204 -21.56 13.58 2.21
N VAL A 205 -20.42 14.06 1.70
CA VAL A 205 -19.83 15.34 2.10
C VAL A 205 -20.80 16.50 1.83
N LYS A 206 -21.38 16.57 0.63
CA LYS A 206 -22.37 17.58 0.27
C LYS A 206 -23.59 17.55 1.18
N ARG A 207 -24.09 16.36 1.51
CA ARG A 207 -25.25 16.20 2.41
C ARG A 207 -24.93 16.56 3.86
N ALA A 208 -23.72 16.25 4.34
CA ALA A 208 -23.36 16.41 5.75
C ALA A 208 -22.90 17.83 6.10
N ILE A 209 -22.10 18.46 5.23
CA ILE A 209 -21.47 19.76 5.52
C ILE A 209 -21.69 20.82 4.42
N GLY A 210 -22.51 20.52 3.40
CA GLY A 210 -22.88 21.48 2.36
C GLY A 210 -21.79 21.77 1.31
N LEU A 211 -20.64 21.08 1.37
CA LEU A 211 -19.52 21.31 0.47
C LEU A 211 -19.68 20.49 -0.83
N ASP A 212 -19.72 21.18 -1.97
CA ASP A 212 -19.64 20.55 -3.29
C ASP A 212 -18.17 20.47 -3.72
N ILE A 213 -17.66 19.25 -3.88
CA ILE A 213 -16.24 19.00 -4.15
C ILE A 213 -16.07 17.83 -5.14
N PRO A 214 -15.23 17.98 -6.18
CA PRO A 214 -14.89 16.87 -7.07
C PRO A 214 -14.25 15.69 -6.32
N LYS A 215 -14.44 14.47 -6.85
CA LYS A 215 -13.83 13.25 -6.26
C LYS A 215 -12.30 13.37 -6.16
N GLU A 216 -11.67 13.91 -7.21
CA GLU A 216 -10.21 14.05 -7.29
C GLU A 216 -9.67 15.04 -6.26
N ASP A 217 -10.40 16.12 -5.99
CA ASP A 217 -9.99 17.12 -5.00
C ASP A 217 -10.20 16.62 -3.56
N LEU A 218 -11.21 15.78 -3.35
CA LEU A 218 -11.50 15.20 -2.04
C LEU A 218 -10.52 14.09 -1.63
N GLY A 219 -10.18 13.20 -2.58
CA GLY A 219 -9.51 11.94 -2.26
C GLY A 219 -8.53 11.45 -3.34
N GLY A 220 -8.13 12.31 -4.26
CA GLY A 220 -7.17 11.98 -5.31
C GLY A 220 -5.72 11.94 -4.81
N PHE A 221 -4.79 11.72 -5.75
CA PHE A 221 -3.39 11.46 -5.41
C PHE A 221 -2.71 12.65 -4.73
N ARG A 222 -3.06 13.89 -5.10
CA ARG A 222 -2.53 15.10 -4.46
C ARG A 222 -2.88 15.13 -2.97
N GLN A 223 -4.10 14.75 -2.63
CA GLN A 223 -4.55 14.71 -1.25
C GLN A 223 -3.82 13.63 -0.48
N HIS A 224 -3.73 12.40 -1.00
CA HIS A 224 -3.27 11.27 -0.19
C HIS A 224 -1.78 10.96 -0.22
N SER A 225 -1.10 11.19 -1.34
CA SER A 225 0.34 10.94 -1.46
C SER A 225 1.20 12.17 -1.15
N ARG A 226 0.60 13.38 -1.12
CA ARG A 226 1.33 14.64 -0.94
C ARG A 226 0.92 15.42 0.31
N THR A 227 -0.35 15.35 0.71
CA THR A 227 -0.85 16.14 1.86
C THR A 227 -1.11 15.28 3.10
N SER A 228 -1.94 14.24 3.00
CA SER A 228 -2.40 13.49 4.17
C SER A 228 -1.52 12.30 4.54
N GLY A 229 -0.69 11.81 3.60
CA GLY A 229 0.17 10.64 3.81
C GLY A 229 -0.59 9.31 3.96
N VAL A 230 -1.84 9.23 3.48
CA VAL A 230 -2.66 7.99 3.53
C VAL A 230 -2.13 6.96 2.54
N VAL A 231 -1.60 7.41 1.40
CA VAL A 231 -1.01 6.56 0.39
C VAL A 231 0.49 6.83 0.31
N ASN A 232 1.30 5.77 0.27
CA ASN A 232 2.76 5.93 0.16
C ASN A 232 3.14 6.47 -1.22
N ASN A 233 2.78 5.77 -2.29
CA ASN A 233 3.25 6.10 -3.63
C ASN A 233 2.12 6.38 -4.63
N GLU A 234 2.45 7.22 -5.61
CA GLU A 234 1.61 7.52 -6.77
C GLU A 234 2.22 6.82 -8.00
N ALA A 235 1.42 6.03 -8.72
CA ALA A 235 1.82 5.31 -9.94
C ALA A 235 1.21 5.97 -11.19
N GLU A 236 1.89 5.84 -12.34
CA GLU A 236 1.42 6.40 -13.61
C GLU A 236 0.25 5.60 -14.20
N ASP A 237 0.30 4.28 -14.08
CA ASP A 237 -0.75 3.36 -14.51
C ASP A 237 -0.79 2.09 -13.62
N GLU A 238 -1.71 1.18 -13.94
CA GLU A 238 -1.87 -0.05 -13.16
C GLU A 238 -0.65 -0.96 -13.24
N VAL A 239 0.07 -1.00 -14.37
CA VAL A 239 1.27 -1.84 -14.53
C VAL A 239 2.39 -1.32 -13.65
N ASP A 240 2.64 -0.01 -13.64
CA ASP A 240 3.60 0.64 -12.73
C ASP A 240 3.24 0.37 -11.26
N ALA A 241 1.96 0.46 -10.88
CA ALA A 241 1.54 0.11 -9.52
C ALA A 241 1.86 -1.34 -9.16
N LEU A 242 1.57 -2.30 -10.03
CA LEU A 242 1.86 -3.72 -9.78
C LEU A 242 3.38 -3.97 -9.72
N GLN A 243 4.18 -3.29 -10.54
CA GLN A 243 5.64 -3.34 -10.48
C GLN A 243 6.18 -2.78 -9.16
N GLN A 244 5.61 -1.69 -8.64
CA GLN A 244 5.96 -1.15 -7.32
C GLN A 244 5.62 -2.12 -6.19
N ILE A 245 4.51 -2.87 -6.29
CA ILE A 245 4.17 -3.93 -5.32
C ILE A 245 5.24 -5.03 -5.32
N ARG A 246 5.58 -5.58 -6.50
CA ARG A 246 6.65 -6.58 -6.63
C ARG A 246 7.96 -6.05 -6.06
N ARG A 247 8.29 -4.80 -6.41
CA ARG A 247 9.53 -4.16 -5.97
C ARG A 247 9.58 -3.99 -4.46
N PHE A 248 8.51 -3.52 -3.83
CA PHE A 248 8.40 -3.41 -2.37
C PHE A 248 8.60 -4.76 -1.67
N LEU A 249 7.88 -5.81 -2.12
CA LEU A 249 7.97 -7.16 -1.54
C LEU A 249 9.36 -7.79 -1.70
N SER A 250 10.12 -7.39 -2.73
CA SER A 250 11.49 -7.87 -2.95
C SER A 250 12.48 -7.48 -1.83
N TYR A 251 12.17 -6.47 -1.01
CA TYR A 251 13.02 -6.05 0.12
C TYR A 251 12.63 -6.69 1.45
N LEU A 252 11.45 -7.31 1.54
CA LEU A 252 10.88 -7.80 2.79
C LEU A 252 10.95 -9.32 2.89
N PRO A 253 11.07 -9.89 4.11
CA PRO A 253 10.96 -11.32 4.33
C PRO A 253 9.51 -11.77 4.07
N THR A 254 9.26 -13.08 4.04
CA THR A 254 7.90 -13.62 3.86
C THR A 254 7.04 -13.32 5.08
N ASN A 255 7.66 -13.29 6.25
CA ASN A 255 7.07 -13.02 7.56
C ASN A 255 8.18 -12.61 8.54
N VAL A 256 7.82 -12.20 9.75
CA VAL A 256 8.75 -11.74 10.79
C VAL A 256 9.65 -12.82 11.40
N TRP A 257 9.48 -14.10 11.06
CA TRP A 257 10.38 -15.18 11.51
C TRP A 257 11.48 -15.51 10.50
N GLU A 258 11.52 -14.79 9.38
CA GLU A 258 12.54 -14.92 8.34
C GLU A 258 13.34 -13.62 8.20
N LEU A 259 14.56 -13.72 7.67
CA LEU A 259 15.34 -12.54 7.28
C LEU A 259 14.98 -12.10 5.86
N PRO A 260 15.10 -10.80 5.54
CA PRO A 260 14.94 -10.29 4.19
C PRO A 260 15.80 -11.05 3.17
N PRO A 261 15.28 -11.32 1.95
CA PRO A 261 16.03 -12.02 0.92
C PRO A 261 17.20 -11.17 0.41
N PHE A 262 18.30 -11.82 0.06
CA PHE A 262 19.39 -11.18 -0.67
C PHE A 262 18.93 -10.90 -2.11
N GLY A 263 19.31 -9.74 -2.64
CA GLY A 263 19.21 -9.39 -4.05
C GLY A 263 20.53 -9.57 -4.79
N ASP A 264 20.69 -8.83 -5.88
CA ASP A 264 21.90 -8.84 -6.71
C ASP A 264 23.14 -8.35 -5.92
N GLU A 265 24.21 -9.13 -5.94
CA GLU A 265 25.52 -8.82 -5.33
C GLU A 265 26.58 -8.43 -6.38
N SER A 266 26.16 -8.06 -7.60
CA SER A 266 27.08 -7.72 -8.69
C SER A 266 27.79 -6.37 -8.53
N ASP A 267 27.31 -5.47 -7.67
CA ASP A 267 27.96 -4.17 -7.42
C ASP A 267 29.21 -4.35 -6.53
N PRO A 268 30.41 -3.89 -6.96
CA PRO A 268 31.64 -4.08 -6.18
C PRO A 268 31.58 -3.45 -4.79
N ARG A 269 31.89 -4.25 -3.76
CA ARG A 269 31.93 -3.83 -2.34
C ARG A 269 32.89 -2.68 -2.06
N ASP A 270 33.91 -2.51 -2.89
CA ASP A 270 34.96 -1.50 -2.78
C ASP A 270 34.77 -0.33 -3.77
N ARG A 271 33.58 -0.21 -4.40
CA ARG A 271 33.26 0.89 -5.31
C ARG A 271 33.47 2.24 -4.63
N LYS A 272 34.22 3.12 -5.30
CA LYS A 272 34.48 4.49 -4.86
C LYS A 272 33.78 5.46 -5.81
N ALA A 273 33.05 6.42 -5.26
CA ALA A 273 32.47 7.54 -6.00
C ALA A 273 33.27 8.82 -5.71
N GLN A 274 33.96 9.36 -6.71
CA GLN A 274 34.76 10.58 -6.56
C GLN A 274 33.87 11.81 -6.38
N GLU A 275 32.67 11.77 -6.94
CA GLU A 275 31.61 12.76 -6.91
C GLU A 275 31.23 13.15 -5.48
N LEU A 276 31.29 12.19 -4.54
CA LEU A 276 31.03 12.41 -3.12
C LEU A 276 31.98 13.44 -2.47
N ARG A 277 33.17 13.66 -3.03
CA ARG A 277 34.13 14.67 -2.49
C ARG A 277 33.63 16.11 -2.61
N SER A 278 32.73 16.36 -3.55
CA SER A 278 32.22 17.70 -3.85
C SER A 278 30.69 17.81 -3.75
N ILE A 279 30.02 16.75 -3.29
CA ILE A 279 28.55 16.70 -3.23
C ILE A 279 27.96 17.75 -2.28
N ILE A 280 28.69 18.10 -1.22
CA ILE A 280 28.30 19.15 -0.28
C ILE A 280 28.84 20.49 -0.76
N PRO A 281 27.97 21.48 -1.07
CA PRO A 281 28.41 22.80 -1.48
C PRO A 281 29.22 23.50 -0.37
N ARG A 282 30.28 24.22 -0.78
CA ARG A 282 31.05 25.08 0.14
C ARG A 282 30.21 26.22 0.70
N ASP A 283 29.27 26.74 -0.10
CA ASP A 283 28.29 27.70 0.39
C ASP A 283 27.32 27.02 1.37
N ARG A 284 27.25 27.56 2.59
CA ARG A 284 26.41 27.06 3.67
C ARG A 284 24.91 27.20 3.41
N ASN A 285 24.53 28.12 2.53
CA ASN A 285 23.13 28.39 2.19
C ASN A 285 22.62 27.55 1.02
N ARG A 286 23.51 26.84 0.33
CA ARG A 286 23.15 25.97 -0.80
C ARG A 286 22.93 24.53 -0.32
N GLY A 287 21.78 23.97 -0.69
CA GLY A 287 21.45 22.55 -0.53
C GLY A 287 22.13 21.66 -1.56
N TYR A 288 22.05 20.35 -1.35
CA TYR A 288 22.50 19.31 -2.29
C TYR A 288 21.39 18.28 -2.48
N ASN A 289 21.53 17.38 -3.44
CA ASN A 289 20.55 16.31 -3.68
C ASN A 289 20.95 15.04 -2.92
N PRO A 290 20.25 14.66 -1.84
CA PRO A 290 20.60 13.46 -1.08
C PRO A 290 20.29 12.17 -1.84
N ARG A 291 19.37 12.19 -2.82
CA ARG A 291 19.09 11.00 -3.63
C ARG A 291 20.28 10.63 -4.50
N GLU A 292 21.03 11.62 -4.96
CA GLU A 292 22.30 11.43 -5.66
C GLU A 292 23.38 10.91 -4.71
N LEU A 293 23.44 11.44 -3.48
CA LEU A 293 24.32 10.91 -2.43
C LEU A 293 24.05 9.42 -2.18
N ILE A 294 22.78 9.07 -1.99
CA ILE A 294 22.36 7.69 -1.71
C ILE A 294 22.69 6.77 -2.90
N SER A 295 22.46 7.21 -4.15
CA SER A 295 22.75 6.39 -5.33
C SER A 295 24.25 6.12 -5.53
N PHE A 296 25.12 6.99 -5.04
CA PHE A 296 26.56 6.75 -5.05
C PHE A 296 27.03 5.76 -3.98
N VAL A 297 26.27 5.52 -2.92
CA VAL A 297 26.67 4.61 -1.82
C VAL A 297 25.99 3.25 -1.93
N MET A 298 24.69 3.22 -2.26
CA MET A 298 23.89 2.00 -2.34
C MET A 298 24.13 1.24 -3.63
N ASP A 299 23.77 -0.04 -3.66
CA ASP A 299 23.88 -0.89 -4.84
C ASP A 299 23.15 -0.26 -6.03
N ARG A 300 23.74 -0.35 -7.23
CA ARG A 300 23.15 0.22 -8.45
C ARG A 300 21.73 -0.30 -8.69
N ASN A 301 20.85 0.60 -9.13
CA ASN A 301 19.44 0.29 -9.43
C ASN A 301 18.69 -0.39 -8.28
N SER A 302 19.17 -0.24 -7.03
CA SER A 302 18.57 -0.88 -5.86
C SER A 302 17.63 0.04 -5.08
N THR A 303 17.52 1.33 -5.41
CA THR A 303 16.72 2.29 -4.64
C THR A 303 15.22 2.19 -4.93
N PHE A 304 14.40 2.25 -3.90
CA PHE A 304 12.94 2.31 -3.95
C PHE A 304 12.42 3.31 -2.91
N GLU A 305 12.04 4.50 -3.37
CA GLU A 305 11.61 5.59 -2.47
C GLU A 305 10.16 5.43 -2.04
N LEU A 306 9.90 5.62 -0.74
CA LEU A 306 8.58 5.57 -0.13
C LEU A 306 8.11 6.97 0.24
N SER A 307 6.85 7.29 -0.03
CA SER A 307 6.23 8.55 0.39
C SER A 307 7.00 9.78 -0.11
N ARG A 308 7.52 9.73 -1.35
CA ARG A 308 8.38 10.76 -1.95
C ARG A 308 7.83 12.18 -1.81
N TYR A 309 6.51 12.34 -1.92
CA TYR A 309 5.84 13.64 -1.96
C TYR A 309 5.20 14.07 -0.63
N TYR A 310 5.26 13.24 0.42
CA TYR A 310 4.75 13.54 1.75
C TYR A 310 5.91 13.66 2.75
N GLY A 311 5.85 14.66 3.64
CA GLY A 311 6.93 14.91 4.61
C GLY A 311 8.29 15.13 3.93
N GLY A 312 8.30 15.93 2.86
CA GLY A 312 9.40 15.97 1.88
C GLY A 312 10.75 16.46 2.40
N SER A 313 10.82 17.04 3.60
CA SER A 313 12.09 17.38 4.26
C SER A 313 12.87 16.15 4.75
N GLN A 314 12.25 14.96 4.67
CA GLN A 314 12.85 13.67 5.00
C GLN A 314 12.59 12.66 3.89
N ILE A 315 13.62 11.92 3.52
CA ILE A 315 13.61 10.83 2.54
C ILE A 315 13.55 9.52 3.31
N THR A 316 12.67 8.62 2.88
CA THR A 316 12.60 7.23 3.33
C THR A 316 12.65 6.34 2.11
N MET A 317 13.54 5.35 2.10
CA MET A 317 13.81 4.57 0.90
C MET A 317 14.32 3.18 1.28
N PHE A 318 13.89 2.14 0.57
CA PHE A 318 14.60 0.86 0.60
C PHE A 318 15.70 0.85 -0.43
N ALA A 319 16.83 0.25 -0.08
CA ALA A 319 17.95 0.04 -0.98
C ALA A 319 18.58 -1.33 -0.71
N ARG A 320 19.62 -1.68 -1.47
CA ARG A 320 20.50 -2.80 -1.14
C ARG A 320 21.93 -2.33 -0.94
N LEU A 321 22.63 -3.01 -0.03
CA LEU A 321 24.06 -2.84 0.18
C LEU A 321 24.71 -4.23 0.18
N ASN A 322 25.48 -4.54 -0.87
CA ASN A 322 25.93 -5.89 -1.17
C ASN A 322 24.77 -6.91 -1.15
N GLY A 323 23.73 -6.64 -1.94
CA GLY A 323 22.54 -7.48 -2.07
C GLY A 323 21.61 -7.46 -0.86
N ARG A 324 22.04 -6.96 0.32
CA ARG A 324 21.22 -6.99 1.54
C ARG A 324 20.23 -5.82 1.56
N PRO A 325 18.93 -6.06 1.74
CA PRO A 325 17.94 -4.99 1.93
C PRO A 325 18.27 -4.13 3.15
N VAL A 326 18.20 -2.81 2.96
CA VAL A 326 18.39 -1.81 4.02
C VAL A 326 17.34 -0.71 3.91
N GLY A 327 16.92 -0.18 5.05
CA GLY A 327 16.15 1.06 5.14
C GLY A 327 17.07 2.27 5.14
N ILE A 328 16.73 3.29 4.38
CA ILE A 328 17.48 4.55 4.29
C ILE A 328 16.61 5.69 4.80
N ILE A 329 17.15 6.46 5.73
CA ILE A 329 16.61 7.76 6.16
C ILE A 329 17.61 8.83 5.76
N ALA A 330 17.15 9.94 5.21
CA ALA A 330 18.02 11.09 4.91
C ALA A 330 17.24 12.41 4.97
N ASN A 331 17.88 13.46 5.49
CA ASN A 331 17.32 14.81 5.38
C ASN A 331 17.36 15.30 3.93
N ASP A 332 16.32 15.99 3.47
CA ASP A 332 16.31 16.67 2.17
C ASP A 332 16.50 18.18 2.34
N PRO A 333 17.73 18.71 2.21
CA PRO A 333 17.99 20.14 2.37
C PRO A 333 17.35 21.00 1.26
N MET A 334 16.85 20.38 0.17
CA MET A 334 16.13 21.09 -0.88
C MET A 334 14.67 21.37 -0.51
N VAL A 335 14.15 20.71 0.53
CA VAL A 335 12.79 20.88 1.03
C VAL A 335 12.84 21.38 2.47
N HIS A 336 12.42 22.62 2.70
CA HIS A 336 12.43 23.25 4.02
C HIS A 336 13.81 23.22 4.72
N GLY A 337 14.90 23.19 3.94
CA GLY A 337 16.25 23.11 4.46
C GLY A 337 16.57 21.80 5.18
N GLY A 338 15.72 20.77 5.08
CA GLY A 338 15.85 19.48 5.76
C GLY A 338 15.26 19.44 7.18
N ALA A 339 14.57 20.52 7.60
CA ALA A 339 13.99 20.63 8.93
C ALA A 339 12.83 19.65 9.14
N GLN A 340 12.78 19.02 10.31
CA GLN A 340 11.74 18.05 10.63
C GLN A 340 10.42 18.72 10.95
N ASP A 341 9.41 18.49 10.12
CA ASP A 341 8.02 18.87 10.36
C ASP A 341 7.18 17.68 10.86
N ALA A 342 5.92 17.94 11.23
CA ALA A 342 5.02 16.91 11.75
C ALA A 342 4.77 15.76 10.75
N SER A 343 4.71 16.05 9.45
CA SER A 343 4.45 15.05 8.40
C SER A 343 5.67 14.17 8.18
N ALA A 344 6.86 14.78 8.12
CA ALA A 344 8.14 14.11 8.00
C ALA A 344 8.44 13.23 9.23
N ALA A 345 8.10 13.69 10.43
CA ALA A 345 8.20 12.90 11.66
C ALA A 345 7.33 11.63 11.61
N ARG A 346 6.04 11.76 11.25
CA ARG A 346 5.13 10.59 11.10
C ARG A 346 5.60 9.63 10.00
N LYS A 347 6.16 10.16 8.91
CA LYS A 347 6.75 9.37 7.83
C LYS A 347 7.92 8.52 8.33
N ILE A 348 8.85 9.13 9.08
CA ILE A 348 9.97 8.39 9.68
C ILE A 348 9.48 7.37 10.70
N GLU A 349 8.54 7.74 11.59
CA GLU A 349 7.99 6.83 12.61
C GLU A 349 7.46 5.53 11.97
N LYS A 350 6.60 5.64 10.94
CA LYS A 350 6.09 4.47 10.19
C LYS A 350 7.22 3.68 9.50
N PHE A 351 8.20 4.38 8.93
CA PHE A 351 9.28 3.73 8.19
C PHE A 351 10.23 2.94 9.11
N VAL A 352 10.58 3.49 10.27
CA VAL A 352 11.37 2.81 11.30
C VAL A 352 10.63 1.58 11.81
N ASP A 353 9.34 1.72 12.13
CA ASP A 353 8.48 0.61 12.57
C ASP A 353 8.43 -0.53 11.54
N THR A 354 8.31 -0.19 10.24
CA THR A 354 8.34 -1.18 9.15
C THR A 354 9.71 -1.86 9.05
N CYS A 355 10.80 -1.10 9.15
CA CYS A 355 12.15 -1.68 9.07
C CYS A 355 12.43 -2.59 10.26
N ASP A 356 12.06 -2.18 11.47
CA ASP A 356 12.27 -2.95 12.69
C ASP A 356 11.44 -4.25 12.69
N THR A 357 10.16 -4.16 12.33
CA THR A 357 9.26 -5.31 12.23
C THR A 357 9.80 -6.38 11.28
N PHE A 358 10.41 -5.98 10.16
CA PHE A 358 10.84 -6.89 9.10
C PHE A 358 12.36 -7.08 9.02
N HIS A 359 13.11 -6.70 10.06
CA HIS A 359 14.55 -6.94 10.19
C HIS A 359 15.43 -6.23 9.15
N LEU A 360 15.03 -5.06 8.66
CA LEU A 360 15.84 -4.25 7.75
C LEU A 360 16.76 -3.34 8.58
N PRO A 361 18.10 -3.46 8.45
CA PRO A 361 19.02 -2.49 9.01
C PRO A 361 18.75 -1.09 8.47
N ILE A 362 18.96 -0.07 9.29
CA ILE A 362 18.74 1.33 8.90
C ILE A 362 20.08 2.06 8.73
N ILE A 363 20.22 2.76 7.61
CA ILE A 363 21.31 3.71 7.36
C ILE A 363 20.72 5.12 7.33
N ASN A 364 21.17 5.97 8.24
CA ASN A 364 20.74 7.36 8.37
C ASN A 364 21.81 8.32 7.82
N PHE A 365 21.51 9.04 6.74
CA PHE A 365 22.33 10.12 6.20
C PHE A 365 21.88 11.46 6.78
N SER A 366 22.53 11.88 7.87
CA SER A 366 22.05 12.99 8.70
C SER A 366 22.56 14.36 8.22
N ASP A 367 21.62 15.24 7.89
CA ASP A 367 21.80 16.68 7.66
C ASP A 367 20.62 17.46 8.27
N GLN A 368 20.45 17.33 9.58
CA GLN A 368 19.32 17.82 10.36
C GLN A 368 19.59 19.22 10.96
N PRO A 369 18.94 20.29 10.45
CA PRO A 369 19.08 21.63 11.02
C PRO A 369 18.24 21.87 12.28
N GLY A 370 17.24 21.04 12.58
CA GLY A 370 16.30 21.25 13.68
C GLY A 370 14.85 20.96 13.30
N PHE A 371 13.91 21.25 14.22
CA PHE A 371 12.49 21.20 13.91
C PHE A 371 12.06 22.39 13.05
N MET A 372 11.01 22.18 12.26
CA MET A 372 10.27 23.28 11.65
C MET A 372 9.70 24.21 12.74
N ILE A 373 9.81 25.52 12.54
CA ILE A 373 9.36 26.55 13.49
C ILE A 373 8.17 27.35 12.95
N GLY A 374 7.49 28.05 13.86
CA GLY A 374 6.44 29.02 13.53
C GLY A 374 5.01 28.50 13.81
N PRO A 375 3.99 29.38 13.75
CA PRO A 375 2.65 29.06 14.21
C PRO A 375 2.01 27.84 13.52
N ALA A 376 2.28 27.66 12.23
CA ALA A 376 1.79 26.49 11.48
C ALA A 376 2.41 25.17 11.97
N ALA A 377 3.70 25.18 12.32
CA ALA A 377 4.39 24.00 12.83
C ALA A 377 3.89 23.62 14.23
N GLU A 378 3.64 24.63 15.08
CA GLU A 378 3.03 24.44 16.40
C GLU A 378 1.61 23.89 16.29
N ALA A 379 0.77 24.48 15.42
CA ALA A 379 -0.60 24.01 15.18
C ALA A 379 -0.65 22.57 14.60
N ALA A 380 0.33 22.19 13.79
CA ALA A 380 0.45 20.83 13.27
C ALA A 380 0.93 19.79 14.31
N GLY A 381 1.36 20.25 15.50
CA GLY A 381 1.86 19.40 16.57
C GLY A 381 3.27 18.84 16.29
N THR A 382 4.12 19.62 15.63
CA THR A 382 5.47 19.19 15.18
C THR A 382 6.31 18.66 16.32
N LEU A 383 6.33 19.32 17.48
CA LEU A 383 7.12 18.87 18.64
C LEU A 383 6.66 17.49 19.13
N ARG A 384 5.34 17.25 19.23
CA ARG A 384 4.80 15.95 19.64
C ARG A 384 5.17 14.86 18.65
N ALA A 385 5.00 15.12 17.35
CA ALA A 385 5.33 14.17 16.31
C ALA A 385 6.84 13.85 16.32
N GLY A 386 7.69 14.86 16.44
CA GLY A 386 9.14 14.70 16.51
C GLY A 386 9.61 13.87 17.69
N VAL A 387 9.06 14.11 18.89
CA VAL A 387 9.40 13.30 20.08
C VAL A 387 8.92 11.85 19.93
N ARG A 388 7.75 11.62 19.33
CA ARG A 388 7.29 10.24 19.02
C ARG A 388 8.25 9.51 18.09
N THR A 389 8.72 10.18 17.04
CA THR A 389 9.74 9.62 16.14
C THR A 389 11.02 9.29 16.90
N ALA A 390 11.52 10.17 17.77
CA ALA A 390 12.72 9.92 18.56
C ALA A 390 12.58 8.67 19.46
N VAL A 391 11.40 8.50 20.08
CA VAL A 391 11.09 7.29 20.87
C VAL A 391 11.06 6.04 20.00
N ALA A 392 10.43 6.10 18.81
CA ALA A 392 10.41 4.97 17.88
C ALA A 392 11.82 4.56 17.42
N ILE A 393 12.69 5.54 17.12
CA ILE A 393 14.11 5.30 16.80
C ILE A 393 14.82 4.62 17.98
N GLY A 394 14.62 5.10 19.20
CA GLY A 394 15.23 4.50 20.39
C GLY A 394 14.67 3.13 20.78
N GLN A 395 13.50 2.74 20.27
CA GLN A 395 12.89 1.42 20.47
C GLN A 395 13.32 0.41 19.41
N ALA A 396 13.76 0.86 18.24
CA ALA A 396 14.21 -0.02 17.17
C ALA A 396 15.40 -0.88 17.63
N THR A 397 15.35 -2.15 17.28
CA THR A 397 16.33 -3.18 17.64
C THR A 397 17.19 -3.63 16.47
N VAL A 398 16.77 -3.32 15.24
CA VAL A 398 17.57 -3.55 14.04
C VAL A 398 18.89 -2.78 14.05
N PRO A 399 19.93 -3.29 13.34
CA PRO A 399 21.19 -2.57 13.25
C PRO A 399 21.01 -1.18 12.65
N TRP A 400 21.60 -0.18 13.29
CA TRP A 400 21.51 1.21 12.87
C TRP A 400 22.90 1.80 12.62
N ALA A 401 23.10 2.43 11.46
CA ALA A 401 24.32 3.15 11.13
C ALA A 401 24.00 4.59 10.71
N THR A 402 24.63 5.57 11.36
CA THR A 402 24.47 6.99 10.99
C THR A 402 25.72 7.51 10.32
N VAL A 403 25.56 8.09 9.14
CA VAL A 403 26.58 8.87 8.43
C VAL A 403 26.20 10.34 8.56
N ILE A 404 26.96 11.08 9.36
CA ILE A 404 26.78 12.52 9.48
C ILE A 404 27.30 13.18 8.21
N VAL A 405 26.38 13.78 7.44
CA VAL A 405 26.71 14.40 6.15
C VAL A 405 27.08 15.87 6.33
N ARG A 406 26.31 16.62 7.13
CA ARG A 406 26.58 18.07 7.32
C ARG A 406 26.11 18.63 8.66
N ARG A 407 24.81 18.91 8.86
CA ARG A 407 24.27 19.52 10.09
C ARG A 407 23.66 18.46 11.00
N VAL A 408 23.83 18.60 12.31
CA VAL A 408 23.13 17.80 13.32
C VAL A 408 22.93 18.70 14.54
N TYR A 409 21.75 19.30 14.68
CA TYR A 409 21.50 20.31 15.71
C TYR A 409 20.29 20.02 16.58
N GLY A 410 20.44 20.34 17.88
CA GLY A 410 19.36 20.34 18.85
C GLY A 410 18.67 18.99 19.03
N VAL A 411 17.43 19.02 19.52
CA VAL A 411 16.66 17.80 19.80
C VAL A 411 16.41 16.98 18.54
N ALA A 412 16.08 17.63 17.41
CA ALA A 412 15.80 16.92 16.17
C ALA A 412 17.04 16.20 15.62
N GLY A 413 18.24 16.74 15.82
CA GLY A 413 19.49 16.06 15.42
C GLY A 413 19.98 15.02 16.42
N GLY A 414 19.52 15.08 17.67
CA GLY A 414 19.82 14.05 18.68
C GLY A 414 18.92 12.81 18.57
N ALA A 415 17.75 12.96 17.93
CA ALA A 415 16.91 11.87 17.46
C ALA A 415 17.48 11.30 16.15
#